data_AF-A0A3A4V992-F1
#
_entry.id   AF-A0A3A4V992-F1
#
_cell.length_a   1.000
_cell.length_b   1.000
_cell.length_c   1.000
_cell.angle_alpha   90.00
_cell.angle_beta   90.00
_cell.angle_gamma   90.00
#
_symmetry.space_group_name_H-M   'P 1'
#
loop_
_entity.id
_entity.type
_entity.pdbx_description
1 polymer ?
#
loop_
_entity_poly.entity_id
_entity_poly.type
_entity_poly.pdbx_seq_one_letter_code
_entity_poly.pdbx_strand_id
1 'polypeptide(L)'
;MLEYLQDSGNISYACKRAGISREAYYLWRQEEVFALEADAAIALGKDFVNDLAHTQLIQNIQHGRMDAVKFQLASCHPDYQPRKPWPRELQTAPPPVTEIHIHAIDPDEVRTRRAEVRQDAIEKKQ
;
A
#
# COMPACT_ATOMS: atom_id res chain seq x y z
N MET A 1 7.79 5.70 33.48
CA MET A 1 8.11 6.00 32.07
C MET A 1 7.43 5.02 31.13
N LEU A 2 7.57 3.70 31.34
CA LEU A 2 6.87 2.68 30.56
C LEU A 2 5.35 2.88 30.51
N GLU A 3 4.73 3.26 31.63
CA GLU A 3 3.31 3.64 31.69
C GLU A 3 2.95 4.73 30.66
N TYR A 4 3.71 5.81 30.58
CA TYR A 4 3.47 6.87 29.59
C TYR A 4 3.77 6.46 28.14
N LEU A 5 4.57 5.39 27.94
CA LEU A 5 4.72 4.77 26.62
C LEU A 5 3.46 3.97 26.26
N GLN A 6 2.82 3.30 27.22
CA GLN A 6 1.54 2.60 26.99
C GLN A 6 0.41 3.57 26.66
N ASP A 7 0.47 4.82 27.11
CA ASP A 7 -0.55 5.83 26.80
C ASP A 7 -0.44 6.39 25.37
N SER A 8 0.74 6.33 24.73
CA SER A 8 0.95 7.12 23.50
C SER A 8 1.92 6.53 22.48
N GLY A 9 2.71 5.52 22.85
CA GLY A 9 3.80 4.96 22.04
C GLY A 9 4.90 5.96 21.67
N ASN A 10 4.92 7.16 22.26
CA ASN A 10 5.79 8.26 21.87
C ASN A 10 6.87 8.51 22.92
N ILE A 11 8.12 8.26 22.53
CA ILE A 11 9.28 8.37 23.42
C ILE A 11 9.46 9.81 23.94
N SER A 12 9.33 10.83 23.09
CA SER A 12 9.49 12.24 23.54
C SER A 12 8.46 12.62 24.57
N TYR A 13 7.21 12.24 24.34
CA TYR A 13 6.11 12.48 25.27
C TYR A 13 6.34 11.77 26.60
N ALA A 14 6.66 10.47 26.56
CA ALA A 14 6.91 9.67 27.75
C ALA A 14 8.12 10.18 28.56
N CYS A 15 9.22 10.54 27.90
CA CYS A 15 10.40 11.14 28.55
C CYS A 15 10.04 12.45 29.26
N LYS A 16 9.30 13.35 28.59
CA LYS A 16 8.87 14.62 29.18
C LYS A 16 7.94 14.43 30.39
N ARG A 17 7.01 13.47 30.32
CA ARG A 17 6.06 13.14 31.39
C ARG A 17 6.73 12.44 32.57
N ALA A 18 7.73 11.60 32.29
CA ALA A 18 8.51 10.92 33.32
C ALA A 18 9.62 11.79 33.93
N GLY A 19 9.90 12.97 33.36
CA GLY A 19 10.98 13.83 33.82
C GLY A 19 12.38 13.27 33.54
N ILE A 20 12.52 12.43 32.50
CA ILE A 20 13.81 11.86 32.09
C ILE A 20 14.26 12.43 30.75
N SER A 21 15.58 12.46 30.53
CA SER A 21 16.12 12.85 29.22
C SER A 21 15.98 11.70 28.21
N ARG A 22 16.08 12.02 26.91
CA ARG A 22 16.02 10.98 25.86
C ARG A 22 17.27 10.11 25.90
N GLU A 23 18.40 10.68 26.27
CA GLU A 23 19.69 9.99 26.40
C GLU A 23 19.61 8.92 27.49
N ALA A 24 19.02 9.25 28.65
CA ALA A 24 18.79 8.28 29.73
C ALA A 24 17.92 7.10 29.27
N TYR A 25 16.87 7.37 28.49
CA TYR A 25 16.05 6.30 27.90
C TYR A 25 16.88 5.39 26.98
N TYR A 26 17.68 5.97 26.08
CA TYR A 26 18.49 5.18 25.15
C TYR A 26 19.61 4.40 25.85
N LEU A 27 20.11 4.90 26.97
CA LEU A 27 21.03 4.15 27.83
C LEU A 27 20.34 2.93 28.45
N TRP A 28 19.15 3.09 29.03
CA TRP A 28 18.38 1.95 29.55
C TRP A 28 17.97 0.96 28.46
N ARG A 29 17.80 1.43 27.22
CA ARG A 29 17.52 0.59 26.06
C ARG A 29 18.63 -0.43 25.76
N GLN A 30 19.84 -0.24 26.28
CA GLN A 30 20.93 -1.21 26.14
C GLN A 30 20.71 -2.45 27.01
N GLU A 31 19.87 -2.37 28.04
CA GLU A 31 19.50 -3.51 28.87
C GLU A 31 18.36 -4.29 28.21
N GLU A 32 18.55 -5.59 27.99
CA GLU A 32 17.62 -6.45 27.24
C GLU A 32 16.21 -6.48 27.85
N VAL A 33 16.11 -6.54 29.18
CA VAL A 33 14.82 -6.59 29.88
C VAL A 33 14.03 -5.30 29.64
N PHE A 34 14.66 -4.14 29.85
CA PHE A 34 14.04 -2.85 29.58
C PHE A 34 13.75 -2.66 28.08
N ALA A 35 14.60 -3.21 27.21
CA ALA A 35 14.39 -3.24 25.77
C ALA A 35 13.03 -3.90 25.43
N LEU A 36 12.81 -5.12 25.91
CA LEU A 36 11.57 -5.84 25.65
C LEU A 36 10.35 -5.16 26.25
N GLU A 37 10.44 -4.68 27.50
CA GLU A 37 9.33 -4.02 28.17
C GLU A 37 8.90 -2.72 27.47
N ALA A 38 9.85 -1.90 27.03
CA ALA A 38 9.48 -0.67 26.34
C ALA A 38 9.03 -0.92 24.89
N ASP A 39 9.46 -1.98 24.21
CA ASP A 39 8.86 -2.34 22.90
C ASP A 39 7.40 -2.76 23.07
N ALA A 40 7.12 -3.59 24.09
CA ALA A 40 5.76 -3.98 24.43
C ALA A 40 4.89 -2.77 24.80
N ALA A 41 5.42 -1.87 25.62
CA ALA A 41 4.72 -0.64 25.99
C ALA A 41 4.46 0.28 24.77
N ILE A 42 5.42 0.40 23.86
CA ILE A 42 5.27 1.19 22.63
C ILE A 42 4.21 0.58 21.72
N ALA A 43 4.15 -0.75 21.59
CA ALA A 43 3.12 -1.43 20.81
C ALA A 43 1.72 -1.14 21.38
N LEU A 44 1.52 -1.33 22.69
CA LEU A 44 0.26 -1.02 23.36
C LEU A 44 -0.16 0.45 23.18
N GLY A 45 0.78 1.38 23.29
CA GLY A 45 0.48 2.80 23.09
C GLY A 45 0.15 3.17 21.65
N LYS A 46 0.72 2.48 20.66
CA LYS A 46 0.32 2.66 19.26
C LYS A 46 -1.10 2.17 19.04
N ASP A 47 -1.47 1.03 19.61
CA ASP A 47 -2.82 0.48 19.52
C ASP A 47 -3.84 1.40 20.18
N PHE A 48 -3.53 1.91 21.39
CA PHE A 48 -4.38 2.88 22.07
C PHE A 48 -4.60 4.17 21.26
N VAL A 49 -3.53 4.73 20.68
CA VAL A 49 -3.63 5.91 19.82
C VAL A 49 -4.43 5.60 18.55
N ASN A 50 -4.30 4.39 18.01
CA ASN A 50 -5.08 3.96 16.85
C ASN A 50 -6.58 3.90 17.17
N ASP A 51 -6.97 3.33 18.31
CA ASP A 51 -8.36 3.29 18.76
C ASP A 51 -8.95 4.69 18.98
N LEU A 52 -8.16 5.59 19.55
CA LEU A 52 -8.53 7.00 19.69
C LEU A 52 -8.71 7.67 18.32
N ALA A 53 -7.79 7.42 17.38
CA ALA A 53 -7.88 7.94 16.02
C ALA A 53 -9.12 7.39 15.29
N HIS A 54 -9.46 6.11 15.47
CA HIS A 54 -10.69 5.52 14.94
C HIS A 54 -11.94 6.20 15.52
N THR A 55 -11.97 6.45 16.83
CA THR A 55 -13.09 7.17 17.47
C THR A 55 -13.25 8.57 16.87
N GLN A 56 -12.15 9.30 16.73
CA GLN A 56 -12.15 10.63 16.10
C GLN A 56 -12.56 10.57 14.62
N LEU A 57 -12.13 9.55 13.88
CA LEU A 57 -12.53 9.35 12.49
C LEU A 57 -14.04 9.18 12.37
N ILE A 58 -14.65 8.35 13.22
CA ILE A 58 -16.10 8.12 13.25
C ILE A 58 -16.84 9.43 13.58
N GLN A 59 -16.37 10.19 14.58
CA GLN A 59 -16.96 11.50 14.91
C GLN A 59 -16.89 12.46 13.71
N ASN A 60 -15.76 12.52 13.01
CA ASN A 60 -15.62 13.37 11.83
C ASN A 60 -16.55 12.94 10.67
N ILE A 61 -16.78 11.63 10.51
CA ILE A 61 -17.76 11.09 9.54
C ILE A 61 -19.18 11.53 9.92
N GLN A 62 -19.56 11.42 11.20
CA GLN A 62 -20.87 11.85 11.70
C GLN A 62 -21.11 13.35 11.48
N HIS A 63 -20.06 14.18 11.64
CA HIS A 63 -20.11 15.61 11.36
C HIS A 63 -20.05 15.95 9.85
N GLY A 64 -20.02 14.97 8.95
CA GLY A 64 -20.08 15.17 7.51
C GLY A 64 -18.77 15.63 6.86
N ARG A 65 -17.61 15.43 7.52
CA ARG A 65 -16.31 15.77 6.90
C ARG A 65 -15.99 14.76 5.79
N MET A 66 -16.08 15.21 4.54
CA MET A 66 -15.92 14.36 3.37
C MET A 66 -14.53 13.72 3.28
N ASP A 67 -13.48 14.37 3.77
CA ASP A 67 -12.12 13.80 3.75
C ASP A 67 -12.01 12.56 4.65
N ALA A 68 -12.69 12.56 5.79
CA ALA A 68 -12.75 11.40 6.69
C ALA A 68 -13.51 10.22 6.05
N VAL A 69 -14.63 10.52 5.35
CA VAL A 69 -15.40 9.51 4.60
C VAL A 69 -14.55 8.89 3.49
N LYS A 70 -13.86 9.73 2.69
CA LYS A 70 -12.95 9.28 1.63
C LYS A 70 -11.84 8.39 2.18
N PHE A 71 -11.21 8.81 3.28
CA PHE A 71 -10.16 8.03 3.93
C PHE A 71 -10.68 6.65 4.36
N GLN A 72 -11.80 6.59 5.08
CA GLN A 72 -12.40 5.33 5.53
C GLN A 72 -12.74 4.39 4.36
N LEU A 73 -13.36 4.92 3.29
CA LEU A 73 -13.69 4.12 2.11
C LEU A 73 -12.42 3.58 1.42
N ALA A 74 -11.41 4.42 1.22
CA ALA A 74 -10.15 4.03 0.61
C ALA A 74 -9.39 2.96 1.41
N SER A 75 -9.47 3.03 2.75
CA SER A 75 -8.79 2.08 3.65
C SER A 75 -9.55 0.77 3.82
N CYS A 76 -10.89 0.79 3.86
CA CYS A 76 -11.68 -0.39 4.21
C CYS A 76 -12.34 -1.10 3.03
N HIS A 77 -12.50 -0.44 1.87
CA HIS A 77 -13.21 -1.02 0.74
C HIS A 77 -12.33 -1.10 -0.52
N PRO A 78 -12.13 -2.29 -1.12
CA PRO A 78 -11.23 -2.47 -2.26
C PRO A 78 -11.60 -1.62 -3.47
N ASP A 79 -12.89 -1.44 -3.77
CA ASP A 79 -13.35 -0.62 -4.91
C ASP A 79 -12.97 0.87 -4.82
N TYR A 80 -12.69 1.35 -3.61
CA TYR A 80 -12.33 2.75 -3.35
C TYR A 80 -10.83 2.91 -3.09
N GLN A 81 -10.04 1.83 -3.16
CA GLN A 81 -8.60 1.94 -3.06
C GLN A 81 -8.08 2.82 -4.20
N PRO A 82 -7.19 3.79 -3.91
CA PRO A 82 -6.62 4.61 -4.94
C PRO A 82 -5.90 3.70 -5.94
N ARG A 83 -6.20 3.89 -7.23
CA ARG A 83 -5.46 3.20 -8.30
C ARG A 83 -3.99 3.49 -8.10
N LYS A 84 -3.20 2.43 -7.87
CA LYS A 84 -1.75 2.57 -7.81
C LYS A 84 -1.30 3.28 -9.09
N PRO A 85 -0.50 4.35 -8.99
CA PRO A 85 0.08 4.92 -10.19
C PRO A 85 0.80 3.81 -10.93
N TRP A 86 0.74 3.86 -12.27
CA TRP A 86 1.49 2.93 -13.10
C TRP A 86 2.94 2.89 -12.61
N PRO A 87 3.56 1.69 -12.45
CA PRO A 87 4.90 1.56 -11.89
C PRO A 87 5.87 2.52 -12.59
N ARG A 88 6.56 3.34 -11.81
CA ARG A 88 7.53 4.30 -12.35
C ARG A 88 8.71 3.56 -13.00
N GLU A 89 8.96 2.29 -12.66
CA GLU A 89 9.91 1.43 -13.37
C GLU A 89 9.63 1.27 -14.88
N LEU A 90 8.41 1.54 -15.35
CA LEU A 90 8.08 1.52 -16.78
C LEU A 90 8.19 2.91 -17.45
N GLN A 91 8.59 3.95 -16.70
CA GLN A 91 8.94 5.28 -17.22
C GLN A 91 10.43 5.41 -17.57
N THR A 92 11.23 4.35 -17.39
CA THR A 92 12.45 4.25 -18.18
C THR A 92 12.02 4.24 -19.64
N ALA A 93 12.70 4.99 -20.51
CA ALA A 93 12.48 4.88 -21.95
C ALA A 93 12.36 3.38 -22.30
N PRO A 94 11.35 2.97 -23.10
CA PRO A 94 11.25 1.58 -23.49
C PRO A 94 12.63 1.12 -23.97
N PRO A 95 13.09 -0.09 -23.57
CA PRO A 95 14.39 -0.55 -24.01
C PRO A 95 14.47 -0.36 -25.52
N PRO A 96 15.62 0.14 -26.05
CA PRO A 96 15.73 0.41 -27.46
C PRO A 96 15.30 -0.86 -28.19
N VAL A 97 14.40 -0.73 -29.18
CA VAL A 97 13.97 -1.87 -29.98
C VAL A 97 15.21 -2.45 -30.64
N THR A 98 15.73 -3.55 -30.10
CA THR A 98 17.00 -4.16 -30.50
C THR A 98 16.83 -4.99 -31.76
N GLU A 99 15.64 -5.55 -31.97
CA GLU A 99 15.37 -6.41 -33.11
C GLU A 99 13.87 -6.41 -33.45
N ILE A 100 13.58 -6.35 -34.75
CA ILE A 100 12.22 -6.51 -35.28
C ILE A 100 12.25 -7.75 -36.16
N HIS A 101 11.67 -8.85 -35.68
CA HIS A 101 11.51 -10.06 -36.47
C HIS A 101 10.31 -9.92 -37.40
N ILE A 102 10.58 -9.75 -38.69
CA ILE A 102 9.56 -9.88 -39.72
C ILE A 102 9.58 -11.35 -40.16
N HIS A 103 8.62 -12.13 -39.67
CA HIS A 103 8.42 -13.49 -40.15
C HIS A 103 7.84 -13.41 -41.58
N ALA A 104 8.63 -13.82 -42.57
CA ALA A 104 8.11 -14.10 -43.90
C ALA A 104 7.13 -15.26 -43.76
N ILE A 105 5.83 -14.96 -43.87
CA ILE A 105 4.80 -16.00 -43.87
C ILE A 105 4.96 -16.76 -45.18
N ASP A 106 5.03 -18.09 -45.11
CA ASP A 106 5.13 -18.96 -46.28
C ASP A 106 3.95 -18.64 -47.23
N PRO A 107 4.21 -18.32 -48.51
CA PRO A 107 3.16 -18.00 -49.48
C PRO A 107 2.05 -19.07 -49.56
N ASP A 108 2.40 -20.34 -49.32
CA ASP A 108 1.46 -21.45 -49.37
C ASP A 108 0.55 -21.50 -48.13
N GLU A 109 1.07 -21.12 -46.96
CA GLU A 109 0.27 -21.00 -45.73
C GLU A 109 -0.72 -19.81 -45.83
N VAL A 110 -0.29 -18.70 -46.45
CA VAL A 110 -1.16 -17.54 -46.72
C VAL A 110 -2.28 -17.90 -47.69
N ARG A 111 -2.00 -18.68 -48.73
CA ARG A 111 -3.02 -19.12 -49.70
C ARG A 111 -4.05 -20.04 -49.04
N THR A 112 -3.59 -20.97 -48.23
CA THR A 112 -4.46 -21.92 -47.52
C THR A 112 -5.40 -21.19 -46.56
N ARG A 113 -4.86 -20.31 -45.69
CA ARG A 113 -5.67 -19.48 -44.79
C ARG A 113 -6.65 -18.56 -45.53
N ARG A 114 -6.26 -18.00 -46.67
CA ARG A 114 -7.15 -17.16 -47.48
C ARG A 114 -8.29 -17.97 -48.13
N ALA A 115 -8.03 -19.22 -48.50
CA ALA A 115 -9.05 -20.12 -49.05
C ALA A 115 -10.03 -20.57 -47.95
N GLU A 116 -9.54 -20.92 -46.76
CA GLU A 116 -10.36 -21.26 -45.59
C GLU A 116 -11.27 -20.10 -45.17
N VAL A 117 -10.72 -18.88 -45.02
CA VAL A 117 -11.52 -17.68 -44.70
C VAL A 117 -12.57 -17.38 -45.77
N ARG A 118 -12.28 -17.70 -47.03
CA ARG A 118 -13.23 -17.52 -48.14
C ARG A 118 -14.34 -18.57 -48.13
N GLN A 119 -14.04 -19.79 -47.71
CA GLN A 119 -15.02 -20.87 -47.56
C GLN A 119 -15.96 -20.62 -46.37
N ASP A 120 -15.42 -20.22 -45.22
CA ASP A 120 -16.21 -19.82 -44.05
C ASP A 120 -17.16 -18.64 -44.35
N ALA A 121 -16.74 -17.72 -45.20
CA ALA A 121 -17.56 -16.58 -45.63
C ALA A 121 -18.69 -16.97 -46.60
N ILE A 122 -18.57 -18.09 -47.31
CA ILE A 122 -19.60 -18.64 -48.21
C ILE A 122 -20.60 -19.48 -47.40
N GLU A 123 -20.12 -20.29 -46.45
CA GLU A 123 -20.96 -21.14 -45.60
C GLU A 123 -21.82 -20.33 -44.62
N LYS A 124 -21.31 -19.20 -44.11
CA LYS A 124 -22.11 -18.26 -43.28
C LYS A 124 -23.15 -17.43 -44.06
N LYS A 125 -23.20 -17.54 -45.39
CA LYS A 125 -24.16 -16.84 -46.26
C LYS A 125 -25.29 -17.73 -46.79
N GLN A 126 -25.27 -19.04 -46.51
CA GLN A 126 -26.41 -19.94 -46.65
C GLN A 126 -27.17 -20.05 -45.34
#